data_AF-A0A2H0QWY7-F1
#
_entry.id   AF-A0A2H0QWY7-F1
#
_cell.length_a   1.000
_cell.length_b   1.000
_cell.length_c   1.000
_cell.angle_alpha   90.00
_cell.angle_beta   90.00
_cell.angle_gamma   90.00
#
_symmetry.space_group_name_H-M   'P 1'
#
loop_
_entity.id
_entity.type
_entity.pdbx_description
1 polymer ?
#
loop_
_entity_poly.entity_id
_entity_poly.type
_entity_poly.pdbx_seq_one_letter_code
_entity_poly.pdbx_strand_id
1 'polypeptide(L)'
;MYIENNILENNALEILLTNTDNVFITENTVRHMSTPETDAPRTTLLWFELSNDVVIRNNTFTYKTDVRNKNSFIVYTSSQELQELTFTDNSWSQSLDQAITDQNVLNIR
;
A
#
# COMPACT_ATOMS: atom_id res chain seq x y z
N MET A 1 -11.35 6.12 11.97
CA MET A 1 -11.36 4.65 12.17
C MET A 1 -9.95 4.17 12.48
N TYR A 2 -9.77 3.17 13.35
CA TYR A 2 -8.46 2.59 13.66
C TYR A 2 -8.37 1.16 13.14
N ILE A 3 -7.27 0.84 12.47
CA ILE A 3 -6.85 -0.52 12.12
C ILE A 3 -5.47 -0.69 12.76
N GLU A 4 -5.40 -1.38 13.88
CA GLU A 4 -4.18 -1.42 14.68
C GLU A 4 -3.90 -2.76 15.33
N ASN A 5 -2.62 -3.04 15.58
CA ASN A 5 -2.14 -4.23 16.27
C ASN A 5 -2.54 -5.56 15.59
N ASN A 6 -2.64 -5.56 14.26
CA ASN A 6 -2.95 -6.75 13.47
C ASN A 6 -1.72 -7.36 12.80
N ILE A 7 -1.81 -8.66 12.51
CA ILE A 7 -0.95 -9.35 11.55
C ILE A 7 -1.81 -9.67 10.33
N LEU A 8 -1.48 -9.06 9.19
CA LEU A 8 -2.15 -9.25 7.92
C LEU A 8 -1.23 -10.04 6.99
N GLU A 9 -1.61 -11.26 6.65
CA GLU A 9 -0.88 -12.10 5.69
C GLU A 9 -1.69 -12.23 4.41
N ASN A 10 -1.14 -11.75 3.29
CA ASN A 10 -1.81 -11.75 2.00
C ASN A 10 -0.92 -12.36 0.91
N ASN A 11 -1.41 -13.37 0.20
CA ASN A 11 -0.77 -13.94 -0.99
C ASN A 11 -1.60 -13.72 -2.27
N ALA A 12 -2.52 -12.75 -2.23
CA ALA A 12 -3.27 -12.28 -3.38
C ALA A 12 -2.50 -11.18 -4.12
N LEU A 13 -3.11 -10.55 -5.11
CA LEU A 13 -2.46 -9.49 -5.89
C LEU A 13 -2.29 -8.19 -5.11
N GLU A 14 -3.26 -7.84 -4.26
CA GLU A 14 -3.32 -6.53 -3.58
C GLU A 14 -4.06 -6.60 -2.24
N ILE A 15 -3.80 -5.60 -1.39
CA ILE A 15 -4.64 -5.23 -0.24
C ILE A 15 -5.40 -3.97 -0.65
N LEU A 16 -6.73 -4.04 -0.63
CA LEU A 16 -7.61 -2.96 -1.05
C LEU A 16 -8.23 -2.25 0.16
N LEU A 17 -8.09 -0.93 0.21
CA LEU A 17 -8.86 -0.04 1.05
C LEU A 17 -9.72 0.85 0.15
N THR A 18 -11.05 0.77 0.31
CA THR A 18 -11.99 1.48 -0.55
C THR A 18 -13.08 2.20 0.26
N ASN A 19 -13.48 3.39 -0.17
CA ASN A 19 -14.57 4.18 0.41
C ASN A 19 -14.40 4.44 1.91
N THR A 20 -13.25 4.99 2.31
CA THR A 20 -12.92 5.24 3.71
C THR A 20 -12.45 6.65 3.98
N ASP A 21 -12.91 7.26 5.07
CA ASP A 21 -12.49 8.59 5.49
C ASP A 21 -11.91 8.57 6.91
N ASN A 22 -10.86 9.37 7.15
CA ASN A 22 -10.23 9.56 8.46
C ASN A 22 -9.77 8.24 9.09
N VAL A 23 -8.90 7.50 8.38
CA VAL A 23 -8.41 6.18 8.79
C VAL A 23 -6.99 6.27 9.32
N PHE A 24 -6.76 5.66 10.48
CA PHE A 24 -5.44 5.46 11.06
C PHE A 24 -5.08 3.99 11.02
N ILE A 25 -4.08 3.63 10.23
CA ILE A 25 -3.53 2.28 10.13
C ILE A 25 -2.18 2.30 10.85
N THR A 26 -2.12 1.68 12.03
CA THR A 26 -0.94 1.82 12.90
C THR A 26 -0.53 0.54 13.59
N GLU A 27 0.77 0.34 13.82
CA GLU A 27 1.28 -0.81 14.60
C GLU A 27 0.88 -2.19 14.02
N ASN A 28 0.62 -2.27 12.72
CA ASN A 28 0.32 -3.53 12.05
C ASN A 28 1.58 -4.16 11.45
N THR A 29 1.57 -5.49 11.34
CA THR A 29 2.53 -6.24 10.54
C THR A 29 1.83 -6.75 9.28
N VAL A 30 2.24 -6.28 8.12
CA VAL A 30 1.69 -6.69 6.82
C VAL A 30 2.72 -7.55 6.10
N ARG A 31 2.32 -8.75 5.68
CA ARG A 31 3.19 -9.72 5.00
C ARG A 31 2.59 -10.12 3.67
N HIS A 32 3.38 -9.98 2.61
CA HIS A 32 3.06 -10.40 1.26
C HIS A 32 4.21 -11.23 0.69
N MET A 33 4.07 -12.56 0.75
CA MET A 33 5.21 -13.45 0.53
C MET A 33 5.28 -14.01 -0.89
N SER A 34 4.16 -13.96 -1.63
CA SER A 34 4.09 -14.39 -3.03
C SER A 34 3.03 -13.61 -3.80
N THR A 35 3.34 -13.29 -5.06
CA THR A 35 2.36 -12.80 -6.04
C THR A 35 1.92 -13.98 -6.92
N PRO A 36 0.62 -14.27 -7.08
CA PRO A 36 0.16 -15.27 -8.03
C PRO A 36 0.42 -14.82 -9.47
N GLU A 37 0.46 -15.75 -10.42
CA GLU A 37 0.52 -15.39 -11.84
C GLU A 37 -0.73 -14.59 -12.24
N THR A 38 -0.53 -13.55 -13.04
CA THR A 38 -1.60 -12.68 -13.49
C THR A 38 -1.28 -12.07 -14.85
N ASP A 39 -2.30 -11.92 -15.68
CA ASP A 39 -2.24 -11.16 -16.93
C ASP A 39 -2.55 -9.67 -16.71
N ALA A 40 -2.71 -9.24 -15.45
CA ALA A 40 -2.99 -7.85 -15.13
C ALA A 40 -1.83 -6.95 -15.61
N PRO A 41 -2.14 -5.84 -16.31
CA PRO A 41 -1.13 -4.94 -16.86
C PRO A 41 -0.32 -4.20 -15.77
N ARG A 42 -0.78 -4.27 -14.52
CA ARG A 42 -0.17 -3.69 -13.32
C ARG A 42 -0.55 -4.51 -12.09
N THR A 43 0.28 -4.47 -11.07
CA THR A 43 -0.01 -5.05 -9.74
C THR A 43 0.32 -4.02 -8.66
N THR A 44 -0.36 -4.09 -7.52
CA THR A 44 -0.04 -3.23 -6.39
C THR A 44 -0.15 -3.93 -5.06
N LEU A 45 0.73 -3.62 -4.11
CA LEU A 45 0.60 -4.16 -2.76
C LEU A 45 -0.56 -3.50 -2.01
N LEU A 46 -0.64 -2.17 -2.05
CA LEU A 46 -1.66 -1.37 -1.37
C LEU A 46 -2.45 -0.54 -2.39
N TRP A 47 -3.71 -0.87 -2.58
CA TRP A 47 -4.63 -0.11 -3.41
C TRP A 47 -5.54 0.76 -2.54
N PHE A 48 -5.54 2.07 -2.80
CA PHE A 48 -6.45 3.02 -2.16
C PHE A 48 -7.41 3.60 -3.21
N GLU A 49 -8.70 3.38 -2.99
CA GLU A 49 -9.79 3.85 -3.85
C GLU A 49 -10.80 4.65 -3.03
N LEU A 50 -11.28 5.78 -3.56
CA LEU A 50 -12.32 6.62 -2.93
C LEU A 50 -12.08 6.85 -1.43
N SER A 51 -10.85 7.15 -1.01
CA SER A 51 -10.49 7.24 0.41
C SER A 51 -9.86 8.57 0.77
N ASN A 52 -10.22 9.18 1.89
CA ASN A 52 -9.67 10.46 2.35
C ASN A 52 -9.02 10.35 3.73
N ASP A 53 -8.02 11.21 3.96
CA ASP A 53 -7.36 11.39 5.26
C ASP A 53 -6.88 10.05 5.86
N VAL A 54 -6.08 9.32 5.06
CA VAL A 54 -5.52 8.03 5.45
C VAL A 54 -4.11 8.23 5.98
N VAL A 55 -3.91 7.90 7.26
CA VAL A 55 -2.61 7.95 7.94
C VAL A 55 -2.12 6.55 8.23
N ILE A 56 -0.97 6.20 7.67
CA ILE A 56 -0.33 4.90 7.81
C ILE A 56 0.99 5.11 8.53
N ARG A 57 1.09 4.64 9.78
CA ARG A 57 2.28 4.90 10.61
C ARG A 57 2.72 3.73 11.46
N ASN A 58 4.00 3.63 11.79
CA ASN A 58 4.51 2.59 12.69
C ASN A 58 4.13 1.15 12.26
N ASN A 59 3.90 0.90 10.98
CA ASN A 59 3.62 -0.45 10.48
C ASN A 59 4.90 -1.10 9.96
N THR A 60 4.93 -2.43 9.98
CA THR A 60 5.98 -3.23 9.37
C THR A 60 5.45 -3.91 8.12
N PHE A 61 5.99 -3.58 6.95
CA PHE A 61 5.65 -4.18 5.67
C PHE A 61 6.75 -5.13 5.23
N THR A 62 6.43 -6.41 5.13
CA THR A 62 7.28 -7.42 4.48
C THR A 62 6.63 -7.81 3.16
N TYR A 63 7.29 -7.59 2.04
CA TYR A 63 6.72 -7.93 0.74
C TYR A 63 7.75 -8.50 -0.24
N LYS A 64 7.26 -9.25 -1.23
CA LYS A 64 8.05 -9.77 -2.36
C LYS A 64 7.44 -9.29 -3.68
N THR A 65 7.98 -8.23 -4.26
CA THR A 65 7.58 -7.75 -5.60
C THR A 65 7.84 -8.81 -6.65
N ASP A 66 6.90 -8.98 -7.58
CA ASP A 66 7.16 -9.73 -8.80
C ASP A 66 7.99 -8.85 -9.75
N VAL A 67 9.30 -9.06 -9.74
CA VAL A 67 10.27 -8.39 -10.62
C VAL A 67 9.97 -8.57 -12.11
N ARG A 68 9.05 -9.48 -12.49
CA ARG A 68 8.67 -9.72 -13.89
C ARG A 68 7.71 -8.68 -14.43
N ASN A 69 6.86 -8.07 -13.58
CA ASN A 69 5.94 -7.03 -14.02
C ASN A 69 6.57 -5.65 -13.74
N LYS A 70 7.06 -5.00 -14.80
CA LYS A 70 7.68 -3.66 -14.73
C LYS A 70 6.71 -2.56 -14.25
N ASN A 71 5.40 -2.84 -14.23
CA ASN A 71 4.35 -1.95 -13.74
C ASN A 71 3.81 -2.40 -12.38
N SER A 72 4.69 -2.91 -11.51
CA SER A 72 4.34 -3.22 -10.11
C SER A 72 4.58 -2.00 -9.24
N PHE A 73 3.59 -1.63 -8.42
CA PHE A 73 3.67 -0.48 -7.51
C PHE A 73 3.50 -0.94 -6.06
N ILE A 74 4.20 -0.31 -5.12
CA ILE A 74 3.97 -0.61 -3.70
C ILE A 74 2.64 0.00 -3.24
N VAL A 75 2.35 1.22 -3.70
CA VAL A 75 1.12 1.95 -3.38
C VAL A 75 0.50 2.44 -4.67
N TYR A 76 -0.78 2.19 -4.86
CA TYR A 76 -1.57 2.75 -5.95
C TYR A 76 -2.74 3.54 -5.40
N THR A 77 -2.96 4.72 -5.98
CA THR A 77 -4.11 5.58 -5.67
C THR A 77 -4.85 5.89 -6.97
N SER A 78 -6.17 5.69 -7.00
CA SER A 78 -6.97 6.19 -8.12
C SER A 78 -7.12 7.71 -7.97
N SER A 79 -6.71 8.48 -8.98
CA SER A 79 -6.50 9.94 -8.93
C SER A 79 -7.74 10.80 -8.68
N GLN A 80 -8.93 10.24 -8.49
CA GLN A 80 -10.16 11.02 -8.49
C GLN A 80 -10.56 11.57 -7.11
N GLU A 81 -10.11 10.97 -6.00
CA GLU A 81 -10.70 11.32 -4.69
C GLU A 81 -9.76 11.20 -3.48
N LEU A 82 -8.45 10.98 -3.65
CA LEU A 82 -7.51 10.93 -2.51
C LEU A 82 -6.96 12.33 -2.19
N GLN A 83 -7.54 13.00 -1.19
CA GLN A 83 -7.06 14.31 -0.73
C GLN A 83 -5.73 14.22 0.03
N GLU A 84 -5.58 13.26 0.94
CA GLU A 84 -4.37 13.14 1.78
C GLU A 84 -4.09 11.67 2.17
N LEU A 85 -2.90 11.19 1.79
CA LEU A 85 -2.36 9.89 2.17
C LEU A 85 -0.96 10.09 2.73
N THR A 86 -0.79 9.75 4.01
CA THR A 86 0.44 10.02 4.76
C THR A 86 1.07 8.71 5.23
N PHE A 87 2.36 8.54 4.94
CA PHE A 87 3.19 7.46 5.44
C PHE A 87 4.26 8.03 6.38
N THR A 88 4.35 7.54 7.61
CA THR A 88 5.34 8.03 8.58
C THR A 88 5.85 6.88 9.43
N ASP A 89 7.17 6.77 9.60
CA ASP A 89 7.79 5.82 10.53
C ASP A 89 7.41 4.34 10.26
N ASN A 90 7.14 4.01 8.99
CA ASN A 90 6.87 2.63 8.57
C ASN A 90 8.19 1.93 8.21
N SER A 91 8.30 0.65 8.58
CA SER A 91 9.41 -0.21 8.18
C SER A 91 9.04 -1.02 6.94
N TRP A 92 9.94 -1.09 5.96
CA TRP A 92 9.71 -1.79 4.69
C TRP A 92 10.85 -2.79 4.42
N SER A 93 10.52 -4.03 4.10
CA SER A 93 11.53 -5.07 3.85
C SER A 93 12.32 -4.89 2.55
N GLN A 94 11.84 -4.06 1.62
CA GLN A 94 12.56 -3.67 0.41
C GLN A 94 12.49 -2.16 0.20
N SER A 95 13.45 -1.64 -0.57
CA SER A 95 13.56 -0.20 -0.85
C SER A 95 12.32 0.35 -1.55
N LEU A 96 11.89 1.54 -1.13
CA LEU A 96 10.74 2.25 -1.68
C LEU A 96 11.05 2.96 -3.01
N ASP A 97 12.21 2.72 -3.62
CA ASP A 97 12.60 3.28 -4.92
C ASP A 97 11.65 2.83 -6.07
N GLN A 98 10.70 1.92 -5.77
CA GLN A 98 9.61 1.46 -6.64
C GLN A 98 8.22 2.00 -6.24
N ALA A 99 8.11 2.92 -5.28
CA ALA A 99 6.86 3.59 -4.91
C ALA A 99 6.56 4.75 -5.86
N ILE A 100 6.25 4.43 -7.12
CA ILE A 100 5.74 5.41 -8.08
C ILE A 100 4.23 5.48 -7.91
N THR A 101 3.67 6.68 -7.76
CA THR A 101 2.23 6.93 -7.98
C THR A 101 2.07 7.76 -9.23
N ASP A 102 0.95 7.62 -9.93
CA ASP A 102 0.75 8.33 -11.19
C ASP A 102 0.61 9.85 -10.99
N GLN A 103 0.18 10.35 -9.81
CA GLN A 103 -0.24 11.76 -9.70
C GLN A 103 -0.03 12.51 -8.37
N ASN A 104 0.52 11.94 -7.30
CA ASN A 104 0.79 12.72 -6.07
C ASN A 104 2.18 12.45 -5.49
N VAL A 105 2.88 13.52 -5.10
CA VAL A 105 4.12 13.43 -4.35
C VAL A 105 3.79 12.82 -2.99
N LEU A 106 4.04 11.52 -2.82
CA LEU A 106 3.93 10.88 -1.51
C LEU A 106 5.06 11.41 -0.63
N ASN A 107 4.70 12.06 0.48
CA ASN A 107 5.65 12.33 1.56
C ASN A 107 5.87 11.04 2.33
N ILE A 108 6.78 10.21 1.83
CA ILE A 108 7.27 9.04 2.53
C ILE A 108 8.41 9.52 3.43
N ARG A 109 8.17 9.54 4.75
CA ARG A 109 9.19 9.86 5.77
C ARG A 109 9.41 8.70 6.72
#